data_AF-A0A959B9N8-F1
#
_entry.id   AF-A0A959B9N8-F1
#
_cell.length_a   1.000
_cell.length_b   1.000
_cell.length_c   1.000
_cell.angle_alpha   90.00
_cell.angle_beta   90.00
_cell.angle_gamma   90.00
#
_symmetry.space_group_name_H-M   'P 1'
#
loop_
_entity.id
_entity.type
_entity.pdbx_description
1 polymer ?
#
loop_
_entity_poly.entity_id
_entity_poly.type
_entity_poly.pdbx_seq_one_letter_code
_entity_poly.pdbx_strand_id
1 'polypeptide(L)' 'MIKFERFELDNGLRVLVHEDDSTPMATVNVLYNVGARDESPDKTGFAHLFEHLMFGGSANIPDFDTPIQMAGGEN' A
#
# COMPACT_ATOMS: atom_id res chain seq x y z
N MET A 1 18.16 15.49 7.12
CA MET A 1 17.78 14.78 5.88
C MET A 1 17.65 13.32 6.25
N ILE A 2 16.54 12.68 5.89
CA ILE A 2 16.28 11.26 6.23
C ILE A 2 17.16 10.38 5.33
N LYS A 3 17.82 9.38 5.89
CA LYS A 3 18.64 8.42 5.13
C LYS A 3 17.75 7.26 4.68
N PHE A 4 17.77 6.94 3.39
CA PHE A 4 17.04 5.80 2.86
C PHE A 4 17.82 5.18 1.70
N GLU A 5 17.60 3.89 1.47
CA GLU A 5 18.06 3.18 0.29
C GLU A 5 17.00 3.21 -0.80
N ARG A 6 17.45 3.25 -2.06
CA ARG A 6 16.57 3.24 -3.22
C ARG A 6 17.09 2.25 -4.25
N PHE A 7 16.21 1.37 -4.69
CA PHE A 7 16.48 0.43 -5.78
C PHE A 7 15.21 0.16 -6.59
N GLU A 8 15.38 -0.54 -7.70
CA GLU A 8 14.28 -0.97 -8.58
C GLU A 8 14.33 -2.50 -8.68
N LEU A 9 13.17 -3.14 -8.58
CA LEU A 9 13.02 -4.57 -8.79
C LEU A 9 12.96 -4.89 -10.29
N ASP A 10 13.17 -6.16 -10.65
CA ASP A 10 13.13 -6.61 -12.06
C ASP A 10 11.78 -6.33 -12.76
N ASN A 11 10.70 -6.20 -11.99
CA ASN A 11 9.37 -5.85 -12.51
C ASN A 11 9.14 -4.33 -12.65
N GLY A 12 10.16 -3.50 -12.41
CA GLY A 12 10.10 -2.04 -12.50
C GLY A 12 9.55 -1.35 -11.23
N LEU A 13 9.24 -2.08 -10.16
CA LEU A 13 8.80 -1.47 -8.91
C LEU A 13 9.96 -0.73 -8.23
N ARG A 14 9.76 0.57 -8.02
CA ARG A 14 10.69 1.41 -7.26
C ARG A 14 10.45 1.21 -5.78
N VAL A 15 11.49 0.83 -5.05
CA VAL A 15 11.44 0.57 -3.61
C VAL A 15 12.29 1.61 -2.89
N LEU A 16 11.75 2.10 -1.77
CA LEU A 16 12.42 3.02 -0.84
C LEU A 16 12.41 2.35 0.53
N VAL A 17 13.59 2.21 1.14
CA VAL A 17 13.73 1.58 2.46
C VAL A 17 14.42 2.55 3.41
N HIS A 18 13.78 2.83 4.53
CA HIS A 18 14.35 3.59 5.63
C HIS A 18 14.33 2.71 6.88
N GLU A 19 15.51 2.35 7.37
CA GLU A 19 15.69 1.64 8.64
C GLU A 19 15.85 2.66 9.78
N ASP A 20 15.11 2.45 10.86
CA ASP A 20 15.09 3.30 12.04
C ASP A 20 15.08 2.45 13.32
N ASP A 21 16.24 2.35 13.97
CA ASP A 21 16.42 1.61 15.23
C ASP A 21 15.78 2.28 16.46
N SER A 22 15.22 3.49 16.31
CA SER A 22 14.60 4.22 17.42
C SER A 22 13.20 3.70 17.79
N THR A 23 12.59 2.86 16.95
CA THR A 23 11.24 2.33 17.14
C THR A 23 11.14 0.86 16.71
N PRO A 24 10.35 0.03 17.42
CA PRO A 24 10.06 -1.34 16.97
C PRO A 24 8.98 -1.39 15.88
N MET A 25 8.41 -0.25 15.48
CA MET A 25 7.33 -0.18 14.50
C MET A 25 7.85 -0.38 13.08
N ALA A 26 7.07 -1.10 12.27
CA ALA A 26 7.28 -1.23 10.84
C ALA A 26 6.09 -0.62 10.09
N THR A 27 6.38 0.04 8.97
CA THR A 27 5.34 0.62 8.10
C THR A 27 5.65 0.25 6.66
N VAL A 28 4.60 -0.15 5.93
CA VAL A 28 4.68 -0.43 4.50
C VAL A 28 3.65 0.45 3.81
N ASN A 29 4.06 1.09 2.72
CA ASN A 29 3.14 1.85 1.87
C ASN A 29 3.41 1.51 0.41
N VAL A 30 2.34 1.25 -0.33
CA VAL A 30 2.39 0.96 -1.77
C VAL A 30 1.60 2.04 -2.48
N LEU A 31 2.27 2.81 -3.34
CA LEU A 31 1.63 3.86 -4.12
C LEU A 31 1.45 3.42 -5.56
N TYR A 32 0.23 3.55 -6.05
CA TYR A 32 -0.10 3.40 -7.46
C TYR A 32 -0.14 4.77 -8.12
N ASN A 33 0.54 4.92 -9.27
CA ASN A 33 0.52 6.16 -10.06
C ASN A 33 -0.75 6.25 -10.93
N VAL A 34 -1.92 6.13 -10.30
CA VAL A 34 -3.26 6.20 -10.90
C VAL A 34 -4.24 6.66 -9.83
N GLY A 35 -5.31 7.37 -10.22
CA GLY A 35 -6.38 7.74 -9.30
C GLY A 35 -7.57 8.36 -10.01
N ALA A 36 -8.37 9.14 -9.26
CA ALA A 36 -9.59 9.76 -9.78
C ALA A 36 -9.38 10.61 -11.05
N ARG A 37 -8.19 11.21 -11.22
CA ARG A 37 -7.83 12.00 -12.41
C ARG A 37 -7.82 11.16 -13.70
N ASP A 38 -7.55 9.87 -13.58
CA ASP A 38 -7.40 8.94 -14.69
C ASP A 38 -8.70 8.19 -15.01
N GLU A 39 -9.78 8.50 -14.28
CA GLU A 39 -11.09 7.89 -14.49
C GLU A 39 -11.76 8.37 -15.78
N SER A 40 -12.58 7.49 -16.34
CA SER A 40 -13.46 7.88 -17.43
C SER A 40 -14.60 8.76 -16.90
N PRO A 41 -15.00 9.84 -17.60
CA PRO A 41 -16.08 10.72 -17.14
C PRO A 41 -17.43 10.04 -16.94
N ASP A 42 -17.68 8.89 -17.60
CA ASP A 42 -18.88 8.06 -17.42
C ASP A 42 -18.78 7.06 -16.25
N LYS A 43 -17.63 6.96 -15.58
CA LYS A 43 -17.33 5.98 -14.52
C LYS A 43 -16.56 6.60 -13.37
N THR A 44 -17.07 7.71 -12.86
CA THR A 44 -16.48 8.42 -11.71
C THR A 44 -16.59 7.58 -10.43
N GLY A 45 -15.57 7.64 -9.58
CA GLY A 45 -15.52 6.98 -8.28
C GLY A 45 -14.98 5.54 -8.32
N PHE A 46 -14.56 5.06 -9.49
CA PHE A 46 -14.05 3.70 -9.66
C PHE A 46 -12.69 3.50 -8.98
N ALA A 47 -11.78 4.48 -9.05
CA ALA A 47 -10.50 4.42 -8.36
C ALA A 47 -10.69 4.27 -6.85
N HIS A 48 -11.63 5.04 -6.28
CA HIS A 48 -11.98 4.93 -4.86
C HIS A 48 -12.66 3.58 -4.56
N LEU A 49 -13.63 3.16 -5.37
CA LEU A 49 -14.28 1.85 -5.19
C LEU A 49 -13.28 0.70 -5.21
N PHE A 50 -12.34 0.70 -6.16
CA PHE A 50 -11.31 -0.33 -6.25
C PHE A 50 -10.38 -0.33 -5.04
N GLU A 51 -10.06 0.83 -4.49
CA GLU A 51 -9.30 0.94 -3.25
C GLU A 51 -10.01 0.25 -2.08
N HIS A 52 -11.31 0.49 -1.87
CA HIS A 52 -12.09 -0.27 -0.87
C HIS A 52 -12.06 -1.77 -1.10
N LEU A 53 -12.18 -2.21 -2.37
CA LEU A 53 -12.19 -3.63 -2.70
C LEU A 53 -10.82 -4.31 -2.47
N MET A 54 -9.71 -3.58 -2.47
CA MET A 54 -8.39 -4.16 -2.16
C MET A 54 -8.32 -4.71 -0.73
N PHE A 55 -9.10 -4.16 0.20
CA PHE A 55 -9.12 -4.59 1.60
C PHE A 55 -10.09 -5.74 1.87
N GLY A 56 -10.90 -6.12 0.88
CA GLY A 56 -11.87 -7.24 0.98
C GLY A 56 -11.26 -8.64 0.91
N GLY A 57 -9.93 -8.76 0.83
CA GLY A 57 -9.21 -10.04 0.73
C GLY A 57 -8.67 -10.35 -0.68
N SER A 58 -7.81 -11.37 -0.72
CA SER A 58 -7.09 -11.83 -1.91
C SER A 58 -7.03 -13.36 -1.94
N ALA A 59 -6.49 -13.91 -3.04
CA ALA A 59 -6.31 -15.36 -3.19
C ALA A 59 -5.44 -16.00 -2.09
N ASN A 60 -4.53 -15.23 -1.48
CA ASN A 60 -3.59 -15.73 -0.47
C ASN A 60 -4.00 -15.36 0.96
N ILE A 61 -4.71 -14.25 1.15
CA ILE A 61 -5.13 -13.73 2.45
C ILE A 61 -6.58 -13.26 2.32
N PRO A 62 -7.56 -13.98 2.89
CA PRO A 62 -8.98 -13.69 2.70
C PRO A 62 -9.49 -12.49 3.49
N ASP A 63 -8.77 -12.06 4.53
CA ASP A 63 -9.11 -10.92 5.37
C ASP A 63 -7.84 -10.10 5.64
N PHE A 64 -7.87 -8.84 5.25
CA PHE A 64 -6.72 -7.94 5.34
C PHE A 64 -6.53 -7.37 6.75
N ASP A 65 -7.62 -6.96 7.41
CA ASP A 65 -7.55 -6.12 8.61
C ASP A 65 -7.27 -6.94 9.89
N THR A 66 -7.92 -8.11 10.04
CA THR A 66 -7.82 -8.89 11.28
C THR A 66 -6.37 -9.25 11.66
N PRO A 67 -5.51 -9.76 10.76
CA PRO A 67 -4.13 -10.07 11.12
C PRO A 67 -3.32 -8.84 11.56
N ILE A 68 -3.57 -7.67 10.95
CA ILE A 68 -2.90 -6.41 11.28
C ILE A 68 -3.33 -5.94 12.68
N GLN A 69 -4.63 -5.95 12.95
CA GLN A 69 -5.18 -5.57 14.26
C GLN A 69 -4.71 -6.51 15.37
N MET A 70 -4.63 -7.83 15.11
CA MET A 70 -4.10 -8.81 16.07
C MET A 70 -2.62 -8.56 16.41
N ALA A 71 -1.86 -7.95 15.49
CA ALA A 71 -0.48 -7.53 15.71
C ALA A 71 -0.37 -6.12 16.37
N GLY A 72 -1.50 -5.48 16.69
CA GLY A 72 -1.54 -4.13 17.26
C GLY A 72 -1.29 -3.02 16.23
N GLY A 73 -1.37 -3.34 14.94
CA GLY A 73 -1.26 -2.37 13.85
C GLY A 73 -2.60 -1.77 13.42
N GLU A 74 -2.51 -0.81 12.52
CA GLU A 74 -3.64 -0.15 11.86
C GLU A 74 -3.34 0.06 10.37
N ASN A 75 -4.40 0.23 9.58
CA ASN A 75 -4.37 0.56 8.17
C ASN A 75 -5.19 1.85 7.95
#